data_AF-A6LR82-F1
#
_entry.id   AF-A6LR82-F1
#
_cell.length_a   1.000
_cell.length_b   1.000
_cell.length_c   1.000
_cell.angle_alpha   90.00
_cell.angle_beta   90.00
_cell.angle_gamma   90.00
#
_symmetry.space_group_name_H-M   'P 1'
#
loop_
_entity.id
_entity.type
_entity.pdbx_description
1 polymer ?
#
loop_
_entity_poly.entity_id
_entity_poly.type
_entity_poly.pdbx_seq_one_letter_code
_entity_poly.pdbx_strand_id
1 'polypeptide(L)'
;MSDGFKKKTKSLRTKSGKTPGGQKGHEGKTLEISDNPDEIIVHAVDKCDICGESLQDISPERHIIRQVVDIPEVKVKIIEHRAEVKKCPKCRRKNTGKFPDGITNSVRYGGKVKAVSVYLTQYQMIPFK
;
A
#
# COMPACT_ATOMS: atom_id res chain seq x y z
N MET A 1 -0.89 -48.57 24.67
CA MET A 1 -2.31 -48.80 25.03
C MET A 1 -2.64 -47.73 26.06
N SER A 2 -3.37 -46.65 25.82
CA SER A 2 -4.50 -46.43 24.92
C SER A 2 -4.65 -44.92 24.63
N ASP A 3 -4.99 -44.65 23.37
CA ASP A 3 -5.59 -43.47 22.75
C ASP A 3 -5.79 -42.17 23.57
N GLY A 4 -4.97 -41.18 23.23
CA GLY A 4 -5.32 -39.76 23.38
C GLY A 4 -6.45 -39.39 22.42
N PHE A 5 -7.68 -39.67 22.81
CA PHE A 5 -8.89 -39.35 22.05
C PHE A 5 -8.94 -37.85 21.70
N LYS A 6 -8.92 -37.57 20.39
CA LYS A 6 -9.20 -36.28 19.75
C LYS A 6 -10.47 -35.64 20.31
N LYS A 7 -10.36 -34.68 21.23
CA LYS A 7 -11.47 -33.81 21.61
C LYS A 7 -11.77 -32.86 20.44
N LYS A 8 -12.73 -33.22 19.59
CA LYS A 8 -13.41 -32.23 18.75
C LYS A 8 -14.15 -31.28 19.69
N THR A 9 -13.69 -30.03 19.79
CA THR A 9 -14.40 -28.99 20.53
C THR A 9 -15.77 -28.81 19.90
N LYS A 10 -16.82 -29.31 20.58
CA LYS A 10 -18.20 -29.00 20.21
C LYS A 10 -18.36 -27.49 20.39
N SER A 11 -18.54 -26.79 19.27
CA SER A 11 -18.89 -25.37 19.29
C SER A 11 -20.07 -25.14 20.23
N LEU A 12 -19.85 -24.37 21.30
CA LEU A 12 -20.90 -23.87 22.20
C LEU A 12 -21.76 -22.80 21.53
N ARG A 13 -21.41 -22.38 20.29
CA ARG A 13 -22.14 -21.37 19.54
C ARG A 13 -23.53 -21.89 19.16
N THR A 14 -24.56 -21.25 19.70
CA THR A 14 -25.93 -21.40 19.22
C THR A 14 -26.04 -20.93 17.78
N LYS A 15 -26.76 -21.68 16.94
CA LYS A 15 -27.00 -21.28 15.54
C LYS A 15 -27.76 -19.96 15.55
N SER A 16 -27.14 -18.91 15.02
CA SER A 16 -27.67 -17.54 15.06
C SER A 16 -28.93 -17.31 14.22
N GLY A 17 -29.43 -18.31 13.48
CA GLY A 17 -30.57 -18.18 12.56
C GLY A 17 -30.36 -17.23 11.37
N LYS A 18 -29.32 -16.39 11.41
CA LYS A 18 -28.96 -15.42 10.38
C LYS A 18 -28.43 -16.12 9.13
N THR A 19 -28.92 -15.71 7.97
CA THR A 19 -28.40 -16.12 6.67
C THR A 19 -26.96 -15.62 6.50
N PRO A 20 -26.06 -16.41 5.88
CA PRO A 20 -24.75 -15.93 5.45
C PRO A 20 -24.93 -14.75 4.48
N GLY A 21 -24.26 -13.62 4.73
CA GLY A 21 -24.36 -12.42 3.90
C GLY A 21 -24.60 -11.14 4.70
N GLY A 22 -24.66 -10.01 3.98
CA GLY A 22 -25.00 -8.70 4.55
C GLY A 22 -26.39 -8.71 5.22
N GLN A 23 -26.64 -7.73 6.08
CA GLN A 23 -27.96 -7.59 6.72
C GLN A 23 -29.05 -7.43 5.65
N LYS A 24 -30.19 -8.09 5.82
CA LYS A 24 -31.37 -7.91 4.95
C LYS A 24 -31.71 -6.43 4.86
N GLY A 25 -31.70 -5.87 3.64
CA GLY A 25 -31.98 -4.45 3.39
C GLY A 25 -30.74 -3.56 3.25
N HIS A 26 -29.53 -4.09 3.42
CA HIS A 26 -28.32 -3.34 3.09
C HIS A 26 -28.08 -3.43 1.58
N GLU A 27 -28.24 -2.30 0.88
CA GLU A 27 -27.79 -2.22 -0.51
C GLU A 27 -26.27 -2.37 -0.53
N GLY A 28 -25.80 -3.37 -1.29
CA GLY A 28 -24.39 -3.50 -1.56
C GLY A 28 -23.98 -2.41 -2.55
N LYS A 29 -23.10 -1.50 -2.14
CA LYS A 29 -22.46 -0.58 -3.06
C LYS A 29 -21.18 -1.22 -3.57
N THR A 30 -21.22 -1.78 -4.77
CA THR A 30 -19.99 -2.19 -5.47
C THR A 30 -19.17 -0.93 -5.77
N LEU A 31 -17.84 -1.03 -5.66
CA LEU A 31 -16.96 0.06 -6.07
C LEU A 31 -17.17 0.36 -7.56
N GLU A 32 -17.30 1.65 -7.89
CA GLU A 32 -17.48 2.12 -9.26
C GLU A 32 -16.15 2.05 -10.02
N ILE A 33 -16.22 1.71 -11.31
CA ILE A 33 -15.05 1.74 -12.21
C ILE A 33 -14.68 3.21 -12.44
N SER A 34 -13.39 3.53 -12.34
CA SER A 34 -12.87 4.86 -12.67
C SER A 34 -12.71 5.02 -14.18
N ASP A 35 -13.22 6.11 -14.75
CA ASP A 35 -12.99 6.41 -16.17
C ASP A 35 -11.57 6.93 -16.45
N ASN A 36 -10.79 7.26 -15.42
CA ASN A 36 -9.44 7.80 -15.53
C ASN A 36 -8.45 6.97 -14.69
N PRO A 37 -8.06 5.76 -15.12
CA PRO A 37 -7.01 4.98 -14.45
C PRO A 37 -5.62 5.59 -14.70
N ASP A 38 -4.72 5.46 -13.73
CA ASP A 38 -3.33 5.94 -13.87
C ASP A 38 -2.53 5.18 -14.93
N GLU A 39 -2.83 3.88 -15.13
CA GLU A 39 -2.19 3.00 -16.12
C GLU A 39 -3.21 2.05 -16.74
N ILE A 40 -3.09 1.78 -18.05
CA ILE A 40 -3.90 0.81 -18.79
C ILE A 40 -2.99 -0.28 -19.35
N ILE A 41 -3.17 -1.50 -18.86
CA ILE A 41 -2.48 -2.69 -19.38
C ILE A 41 -3.48 -3.48 -20.24
N VAL A 42 -3.22 -3.57 -21.54
CA VAL A 42 -4.05 -4.35 -22.48
C VAL A 42 -3.51 -5.77 -22.58
N HIS A 43 -4.36 -6.75 -22.28
CA HIS A 43 -4.06 -8.16 -22.49
C HIS A 43 -4.60 -8.58 -23.86
N ALA A 44 -3.76 -8.48 -24.90
CA ALA A 44 -4.13 -8.82 -26.26
C ALA A 44 -4.38 -10.33 -26.43
N VAL A 45 -5.26 -10.67 -27.37
CA VAL A 45 -5.50 -12.06 -27.78
C VAL A 45 -4.76 -12.28 -29.08
N ASP A 46 -3.68 -13.07 -29.03
CA ASP A 46 -2.83 -13.27 -30.20
C ASP A 46 -3.28 -14.42 -31.10
N LYS A 47 -4.02 -15.39 -30.54
CA LYS A 47 -4.45 -16.60 -31.25
C LYS A 47 -5.84 -17.03 -30.84
N CYS A 48 -6.56 -17.63 -31.79
CA CYS A 48 -7.81 -18.30 -31.49
C CYS A 48 -7.55 -19.51 -30.58
N ASP A 49 -8.34 -19.65 -29.53
CA ASP A 49 -8.26 -20.76 -28.57
C ASP A 49 -8.75 -22.10 -29.13
N ILE A 50 -9.53 -22.07 -30.22
CA ILE A 50 -10.05 -23.27 -30.88
C ILE A 50 -9.15 -23.73 -32.03
N CYS A 51 -8.88 -22.86 -33.02
CA CYS A 51 -8.14 -23.26 -34.23
C CYS A 51 -6.67 -22.82 -34.25
N GLY A 52 -6.23 -21.96 -33.32
CA GLY A 52 -4.86 -21.48 -33.24
C GLY A 52 -4.47 -20.41 -34.28
N GLU A 53 -5.40 -20.00 -35.15
CA GLU A 53 -5.20 -18.93 -36.13
C GLU A 53 -4.75 -17.62 -35.46
N SER A 54 -3.89 -16.87 -36.14
CA SER A 54 -3.38 -15.60 -35.60
C SER A 54 -4.47 -14.54 -35.57
N LEU A 55 -4.57 -13.83 -34.45
CA LEU A 55 -5.49 -12.71 -34.24
C LEU A 55 -4.75 -11.38 -34.05
N GLN A 56 -3.41 -11.37 -34.17
CA GLN A 56 -2.57 -10.19 -33.90
C GLN A 56 -2.94 -8.96 -34.74
N ASP A 57 -3.36 -9.18 -36.00
CA ASP A 57 -3.72 -8.10 -36.94
C ASP A 57 -5.22 -7.77 -36.92
N ILE A 58 -6.01 -8.41 -36.06
CA ILE A 58 -7.45 -8.21 -35.96
C ILE A 58 -7.75 -7.19 -34.85
N SER A 59 -8.51 -6.14 -35.20
CA SER A 59 -8.94 -5.13 -34.23
C SER A 59 -9.95 -5.69 -33.23
N PRO A 60 -9.84 -5.38 -31.92
CA PRO A 60 -10.77 -5.85 -30.91
C PRO A 60 -12.15 -5.20 -31.08
N GLU A 61 -13.22 -5.97 -30.90
CA GLU A 61 -14.60 -5.45 -30.91
C GLU A 61 -14.89 -4.61 -29.65
N ARG A 62 -14.43 -5.07 -28.48
CA ARG A 62 -14.57 -4.39 -27.19
C ARG A 62 -13.53 -4.89 -26.18
N HIS A 63 -13.34 -4.13 -25.11
CA HIS A 63 -12.52 -4.53 -23.96
C HIS A 63 -13.40 -4.88 -22.76
N ILE A 64 -13.04 -5.93 -22.03
CA ILE A 64 -13.63 -6.23 -20.71
C ILE A 64 -12.72 -5.60 -19.66
N ILE A 65 -13.23 -4.59 -18.96
CA ILE A 65 -12.43 -3.77 -18.03
C ILE A 65 -12.46 -4.37 -16.62
N ARG A 66 -11.29 -4.45 -15.99
CA ARG A 66 -11.10 -4.73 -14.56
C ARG A 66 -10.05 -3.76 -14.02
N GLN A 67 -10.28 -3.19 -12.85
CA GLN A 67 -9.37 -2.24 -12.21
C GLN A 67 -8.88 -2.76 -10.87
N VAL A 68 -7.60 -2.54 -10.61
CA VAL A 68 -6.98 -2.74 -9.30
C VAL A 68 -6.70 -1.35 -8.74
N VAL A 69 -7.33 -1.02 -7.61
CA VAL A 69 -7.04 0.21 -6.87
C VAL A 69 -6.00 -0.13 -5.82
N ASP A 70 -4.79 0.40 -5.99
CA ASP A 70 -3.68 0.16 -5.08
C ASP A 70 -3.01 1.49 -4.68
N ILE A 71 -2.17 1.44 -3.64
CA ILE A 71 -1.39 2.58 -3.16
C ILE A 71 -0.12 2.66 -4.02
N PRO A 72 0.18 3.83 -4.63
CA PRO A 72 1.40 4.00 -5.40
C PRO A 72 2.65 3.80 -4.53
N GLU A 73 3.77 3.50 -5.17
CA GLU A 73 5.04 3.24 -4.48
C GLU A 73 5.40 4.37 -3.50
N VAL A 74 5.45 4.05 -2.20
CA VAL A 74 5.72 5.02 -1.14
C VAL A 74 7.23 5.22 -1.00
N LYS A 75 7.74 6.33 -1.54
CA LYS A 75 9.17 6.71 -1.44
C LYS A 75 9.42 7.70 -0.31
N VAL A 76 10.45 7.43 0.51
CA VAL A 76 10.93 8.41 1.49
C VAL A 76 11.79 9.48 0.80
N LYS A 77 11.56 10.75 1.15
CA LYS A 77 12.42 11.85 0.73
C LYS A 77 13.46 12.12 1.81
N ILE A 78 14.73 11.92 1.49
CA ILE A 78 15.85 12.26 2.37
C ILE A 78 16.33 13.67 2.02
N ILE A 79 16.38 14.56 3.01
CA ILE A 79 16.92 15.91 2.87
C ILE A 79 18.17 15.98 3.75
N GLU A 80 19.33 16.14 3.12
CA GLU A 80 20.59 16.31 3.82
C GLU A 80 20.83 17.80 4.09
N HIS A 81 21.00 18.15 5.36
CA HIS A 81 21.39 19.50 5.76
C HIS A 81 22.90 19.52 5.99
N ARG A 82 23.62 20.38 5.26
CA ARG A 82 25.08 20.55 5.39
C ARG A 82 25.41 21.91 6.00
N ALA A 83 26.23 21.91 7.03
CA ALA A 83 26.84 23.11 7.57
C ALA A 83 28.26 23.24 7.02
N GLU A 84 28.57 24.36 6.36
CA GLU A 84 29.93 24.64 5.94
C GLU A 84 30.84 24.90 7.14
N VAL A 85 32.11 24.57 6.98
CA VAL A 85 33.16 24.86 7.96
C VAL A 85 34.29 25.59 7.24
N LYS A 86 34.50 26.87 7.58
CA LYS A 86 35.49 27.74 6.93
C LYS A 86 36.48 28.29 7.95
N LYS A 87 37.75 28.38 7.56
CA LYS A 87 38.81 29.00 8.36
C LYS A 87 39.04 30.41 7.85
N CYS A 88 38.93 31.41 8.73
CA CYS A 88 39.21 32.79 8.36
C CYS A 88 40.68 32.92 7.91
N PRO A 89 40.97 33.50 6.72
CA PRO A 89 42.35 33.62 6.26
C PRO A 89 43.17 34.59 7.12
N LYS A 90 42.54 35.60 7.72
CA LYS A 90 43.21 36.63 8.54
C LYS A 90 43.54 36.15 9.95
N CYS A 91 42.53 35.70 10.71
CA CYS A 91 42.71 35.34 12.13
C CYS A 91 42.77 33.82 12.38
N ARG A 92 42.69 33.00 11.33
CA ARG A 92 42.73 31.53 11.39
C ARG A 92 41.63 30.88 12.24
N ARG A 93 40.64 31.65 12.73
CA ARG A 93 39.48 31.13 13.46
C ARG A 93 38.59 30.26 12.57
N LYS A 94 38.12 29.14 13.11
CA LYS A 94 37.16 28.23 12.47
C LYS A 94 35.74 28.77 12.69
N ASN A 95 34.97 28.85 11.61
CA ASN A 95 33.56 29.24 11.62
C ASN A 95 32.74 28.10 11.03
N THR A 96 31.62 27.78 11.66
CA THR A 96 30.72 26.70 11.24
C THR A 96 29.34 27.27 11.01
N GLY A 97 28.70 26.93 9.89
CA GLY A 97 27.30 27.26 9.63
C GLY A 97 26.38 26.67 10.71
N LYS A 98 25.27 27.35 11.00
CA LYS A 98 24.29 26.87 11.99
C LYS A 98 23.18 26.10 11.28
N PHE A 99 22.77 24.99 11.89
CA PHE A 99 21.56 24.30 11.46
C PHE A 99 20.31 25.05 11.96
N PRO A 100 19.19 24.98 11.23
CA PRO A 100 17.89 25.43 11.72
C PRO A 100 17.49 24.76 13.03
N ASP A 101 16.63 25.45 13.79
CA ASP A 101 16.11 24.94 15.05
C ASP A 101 15.38 23.61 14.83
N GLY A 102 15.69 22.67 15.71
CA GLY A 102 15.16 21.33 15.60
C GLY A 102 15.85 20.48 14.54
N ILE A 103 17.08 20.76 14.09
CA ILE A 103 18.00 19.82 13.40
C ILE A 103 19.21 19.52 14.30
N THR A 104 19.03 18.54 15.19
CA THR A 104 19.96 18.25 16.29
C THR A 104 20.67 16.91 16.19
N ASN A 105 20.05 15.90 15.56
CA ASN A 105 20.63 14.57 15.40
C ASN A 105 21.01 14.33 13.93
N SER A 106 21.95 13.41 13.69
CA SER A 106 22.45 13.06 12.35
C SER A 106 21.35 12.55 11.40
N VAL A 107 20.44 11.70 11.89
CA VAL A 107 19.32 11.15 11.11
C VAL A 107 18.05 11.15 11.95
N ARG A 108 16.93 11.62 11.39
CA ARG A 108 15.61 11.61 12.06
C ARG A 108 14.50 11.38 11.05
N TYR A 109 13.48 10.64 11.46
CA TYR A 109 12.22 10.55 10.71
C TYR A 109 11.49 11.89 10.72
N GLY A 110 11.10 12.37 9.54
CA GLY A 110 10.28 13.56 9.38
C GLY A 110 8.85 13.36 9.92
N GLY A 111 8.14 14.47 10.17
CA GLY A 111 6.79 14.43 10.74
C GLY A 111 5.80 13.60 9.93
N LYS A 112 5.87 13.63 8.59
CA LYS A 112 5.00 12.84 7.72
C LYS A 112 5.17 11.33 7.92
N VAL A 113 6.40 10.84 8.02
CA VAL A 113 6.67 9.40 8.26
C VAL A 113 6.06 8.98 9.59
N LYS A 114 6.29 9.76 10.65
CA LYS A 114 5.72 9.49 11.97
C LYS A 114 4.19 9.49 11.95
N ALA A 115 3.58 10.47 11.30
CA ALA A 115 2.13 10.59 11.19
C ALA A 115 1.51 9.38 10.48
N VAL A 116 2.11 8.92 9.37
CA VAL A 116 1.67 7.72 8.66
C VAL A 116 1.81 6.48 9.57
N SER A 117 2.93 6.31 10.27
CA SER A 117 3.11 5.19 11.21
C SER A 117 2.04 5.18 12.31
N VAL A 118 1.72 6.34 12.89
CA VAL A 118 0.67 6.46 13.90
C VAL A 118 -0.71 6.18 13.30
N TYR A 119 -1.00 6.70 12.12
CA TYR A 119 -2.28 6.47 11.46
C TYR A 119 -2.52 4.98 11.16
N LEU A 120 -1.52 4.30 10.59
CA LEU A 120 -1.63 2.89 10.24
C LEU A 120 -1.75 1.99 11.49
N THR A 121 -1.00 2.30 12.55
CA THR A 121 -1.03 1.47 13.77
C THR A 121 -2.25 1.73 14.65
N GLN A 122 -2.65 3.00 14.83
CA GLN A 122 -3.69 3.37 15.79
C GLN A 122 -5.09 3.41 15.18
N TYR A 123 -5.23 3.82 13.91
CA TYR A 123 -6.54 3.92 13.25
C TYR A 123 -6.85 2.71 12.37
N GLN A 124 -5.87 2.27 11.57
CA GLN A 124 -6.06 1.11 10.70
C GLN A 124 -5.77 -0.22 11.41
N MET A 125 -5.27 -0.17 12.66
CA MET A 125 -4.92 -1.33 13.48
C MET A 125 -3.99 -2.32 12.74
N ILE A 126 -3.13 -1.80 11.87
CA ILE A 126 -2.13 -2.60 11.15
C ILE A 126 -0.95 -2.80 12.10
N PRO A 127 -0.67 -4.03 12.55
CA PRO A 127 0.37 -4.27 13.52
C PRO A 127 1.75 -3.99 12.92
N PHE A 128 2.58 -3.27 13.67
CA PHE A 128 4.01 -3.19 13.41
C PHE A 128 4.67 -4.46 13.97
N LYS A 129 5.51 -5.12 13.18
CA LYS A 129 6.25 -6.32 13.61
C LYS A 129 7.39 -5.97 14.55
#